data_AF-A0AAU2EM06-F1
#
_entry.id   AF-A0AAU2EM06-F1
#
_cell.length_a   1.000
_cell.length_b   1.000
_cell.length_c   1.000
_cell.angle_alpha   90.00
_cell.angle_beta   90.00
_cell.angle_gamma   90.00
#
_symmetry.space_group_name_H-M   'P 1'
#
loop_
_entity.id
_entity.type
_entity.pdbx_description
1 polymer ?
#
loop_
_entity_poly.entity_id
_entity_poly.type
_entity_poly.pdbx_seq_one_letter_code
_entity_poly.pdbx_strand_id
1 'polypeptide(L)'
;MTEHAIESWDERWEPVMFSPDRTVGAVVISHLGCAARQWLIISGSEQGRIWSDNRVDDEDLTPLLDERGEPTTFARWYLTWLDVSERQHQQASPS
;
A
#
# COMPACT_ATOMS: atom_id res chain seq x y z
N MET A 1 -26.59 -4.24 10.57
CA MET A 1 -25.81 -4.96 9.54
C MET A 1 -24.36 -4.65 9.89
N THR A 2 -23.83 -5.41 10.82
CA THR A 2 -23.04 -4.89 11.95
C THR A 2 -21.94 -5.87 12.26
N GLU A 3 -20.69 -5.40 12.29
CA GLU A 3 -19.43 -6.04 12.72
C GLU A 3 -19.14 -7.47 12.18
N HIS A 4 -20.01 -8.42 12.50
CA HIS A 4 -19.88 -9.85 12.25
C HIS A 4 -19.87 -10.23 10.75
N ALA A 5 -20.47 -9.38 9.90
CA ALA A 5 -20.45 -9.56 8.45
C ALA A 5 -19.12 -9.08 7.82
N ILE A 6 -18.42 -8.15 8.48
CA ILE A 6 -17.11 -7.62 8.08
C ILE A 6 -16.03 -8.59 8.57
N GLU A 7 -16.13 -9.02 9.82
CA GLU A 7 -15.19 -9.96 10.46
C GLU A 7 -15.14 -11.32 9.75
N SER A 8 -16.29 -11.89 9.37
CA SER A 8 -16.30 -13.16 8.61
C SER A 8 -15.85 -13.02 7.15
N TRP A 9 -15.88 -11.78 6.61
CA TRP A 9 -15.31 -11.47 5.31
C TRP A 9 -13.78 -11.35 5.43
N ASP A 10 -13.27 -10.66 6.45
CA ASP A 10 -11.84 -10.56 6.76
C ASP A 10 -11.19 -11.93 7.00
N GLU A 11 -11.79 -12.81 7.81
CA GLU A 11 -11.25 -14.16 8.06
C GLU A 11 -11.15 -15.02 6.79
N ARG A 12 -12.07 -14.83 5.84
CA ARG A 12 -12.09 -15.59 4.59
C ARG A 12 -11.13 -15.01 3.54
N TRP A 13 -10.89 -13.71 3.59
CA TRP A 13 -10.06 -13.01 2.62
C TRP A 13 -8.60 -12.91 3.03
N GLU A 14 -8.29 -12.87 4.33
CA GLU A 14 -6.92 -12.82 4.85
C GLU A 14 -6.01 -13.92 4.25
N PRO A 15 -6.41 -15.21 4.16
CA PRO A 15 -5.55 -16.24 3.58
C PRO A 15 -5.32 -16.08 2.07
N VAL A 16 -6.28 -15.51 1.34
CA VAL A 16 -6.18 -15.25 -0.11
C VAL A 16 -5.33 -14.02 -0.38
N MET A 17 -5.46 -13.01 0.48
CA MET A 17 -4.74 -11.74 0.39
C MET A 17 -3.27 -11.90 0.80
N PHE A 18 -3.00 -12.72 1.81
CA PHE A 18 -1.68 -12.93 2.40
C PHE A 18 -1.03 -14.27 2.04
N SER A 19 -1.59 -15.02 1.08
CA SER A 19 -1.01 -16.29 0.62
C SER A 19 0.51 -16.17 0.42
N PRO A 20 1.32 -17.08 1.00
CA PRO A 20 2.77 -17.05 0.86
C PRO A 20 3.24 -16.97 -0.59
N ASP A 21 2.51 -17.58 -1.52
CA ASP A 21 2.82 -17.55 -2.96
C ASP A 21 2.75 -16.14 -3.56
N ARG A 22 2.09 -15.18 -2.88
CA ARG A 22 1.88 -13.80 -3.32
C ARG A 22 2.55 -12.75 -2.43
N THR A 23 2.92 -13.11 -1.20
CA THR A 23 3.45 -12.18 -0.19
C THR A 23 4.87 -12.47 0.24
N VAL A 24 5.42 -13.64 -0.09
CA VAL A 24 6.83 -13.93 0.18
C VAL A 24 7.69 -12.92 -0.57
N GLY A 25 8.41 -12.11 0.21
CA GLY A 25 9.24 -11.05 -0.34
C GLY A 25 8.59 -9.67 -0.41
N ALA A 26 7.42 -9.46 0.19
CA ALA A 26 6.78 -8.15 0.26
C ALA A 26 6.15 -7.87 1.64
N VAL A 27 6.18 -6.62 2.09
CA VAL A 27 5.64 -6.18 3.38
C VAL A 27 4.69 -4.99 3.16
N VAL A 28 3.49 -5.04 3.76
CA VAL A 28 2.57 -3.89 3.75
C VAL A 28 3.14 -2.79 4.63
N ILE A 29 3.30 -1.58 4.07
CA ILE A 29 3.86 -0.42 4.77
C ILE A 29 2.87 0.74 4.90
N SER A 30 1.75 0.71 4.18
CA SER A 30 0.73 1.77 4.25
C SER A 30 -0.67 1.26 3.87
N HIS A 31 -1.67 1.78 4.59
CA HIS A 31 -3.09 1.61 4.29
C HIS A 31 -3.64 2.94 3.78
N LEU A 32 -4.18 2.94 2.56
CA LEU A 32 -4.72 4.14 1.92
C LEU A 32 -6.25 4.29 2.12
N GLY A 33 -6.87 3.38 2.87
CA GLY A 33 -8.34 3.27 2.98
C GLY A 33 -8.92 2.38 1.88
N CYS A 34 -10.21 2.04 1.97
CA CYS A 34 -10.94 1.21 0.99
C CYS A 34 -10.22 -0.10 0.58
N ALA A 35 -9.49 -0.72 1.52
CA ALA A 35 -8.65 -1.89 1.27
C ALA A 35 -7.48 -1.70 0.27
N ALA A 36 -7.21 -0.47 -0.19
CA ALA A 36 -6.00 -0.14 -0.95
C ALA A 36 -4.77 -0.12 -0.02
N ARG A 37 -3.71 -0.80 -0.44
CA ARG A 37 -2.48 -0.98 0.35
C ARG A 37 -1.25 -0.70 -0.51
N GLN A 38 -0.16 -0.28 0.14
CA GLN A 38 1.15 -0.17 -0.51
C GLN A 38 2.12 -1.14 0.13
N TRP A 39 2.84 -1.86 -0.72
CA TRP A 39 3.74 -2.94 -0.36
C TRP A 39 5.18 -2.55 -0.71
N LEU A 40 6.10 -2.79 0.22
CA LEU A 40 7.54 -2.75 -0.01
C LEU A 40 8.01 -4.14 -0.44
N ILE A 41 8.63 -4.24 -1.60
CA ILE A 41 9.29 -5.47 -2.03
C ILE A 41 10.67 -5.58 -1.36
N ILE A 42 10.92 -6.68 -0.64
CA ILE A 42 12.12 -6.92 0.16
C ILE A 42 13.03 -8.03 -0.42
N SER A 43 12.60 -8.75 -1.45
CA SER A 43 13.42 -9.76 -2.13
C SER A 43 13.13 -9.84 -3.63
N GLY A 44 14.01 -10.49 -4.40
CA GLY A 44 13.90 -10.59 -5.86
C GLY A 44 14.42 -9.36 -6.61
N SER A 45 14.17 -9.29 -7.91
CA SER A 45 14.68 -8.21 -8.79
C SER A 45 14.06 -6.85 -8.51
N GLU A 46 12.87 -6.83 -7.90
CA GLU A 46 12.10 -5.62 -7.61
C GLU A 46 12.36 -5.08 -6.20
N GLN A 47 13.36 -5.64 -5.48
CA GLN A 47 13.71 -5.22 -4.12
C GLN A 47 13.90 -3.70 -4.01
N GLY A 48 13.28 -3.12 -2.99
CA GLY A 48 13.32 -1.68 -2.70
C GLY A 48 12.26 -0.86 -3.45
N ARG A 49 11.45 -1.48 -4.32
CA ARG A 49 10.33 -0.82 -5.00
C ARG A 49 9.04 -0.89 -4.20
N ILE A 50 8.15 0.07 -4.47
CA ILE A 50 6.79 0.10 -3.91
C ILE A 50 5.79 -0.40 -4.93
N TRP A 51 4.85 -1.22 -4.48
CA TRP A 51 3.77 -1.76 -5.28
C TRP A 51 2.42 -1.37 -4.69
N SER A 52 1.47 -1.06 -5.56
CA SER A 52 0.07 -0.79 -5.23
C SER A 52 -0.73 -2.08 -5.25
N ASP A 53 -1.53 -2.27 -4.22
CA ASP A 53 -2.49 -3.37 -4.11
C ASP A 53 -3.90 -2.80 -4.26
N ASN A 54 -4.39 -2.88 -5.50
CA ASN A 54 -5.73 -2.50 -5.91
C ASN A 54 -6.63 -3.73 -6.12
N ARG A 55 -6.31 -4.88 -5.51
CA ARG A 55 -7.11 -6.11 -5.67
C ARG A 55 -8.56 -5.97 -5.23
N VAL A 56 -8.89 -4.93 -4.47
CA VAL A 56 -10.28 -4.55 -4.14
C VAL A 56 -11.10 -4.18 -5.38
N ASP A 57 -10.44 -3.69 -6.44
CA ASP A 57 -11.02 -3.30 -7.72
C ASP A 57 -10.82 -4.37 -8.81
N ASP A 58 -10.50 -5.62 -8.43
CA ASP A 58 -10.17 -6.75 -9.32
C ASP A 58 -8.90 -6.51 -10.18
N GLU A 59 -8.01 -5.63 -9.71
CA GLU A 59 -6.70 -5.36 -10.33
C GLU A 59 -5.58 -6.20 -9.68
N ASP A 60 -4.58 -6.58 -10.47
CA ASP A 60 -3.36 -7.22 -9.96
C ASP A 60 -2.48 -6.23 -9.18
N LEU A 61 -1.52 -6.77 -8.42
CA LEU A 61 -0.46 -5.98 -7.81
C LEU A 61 0.35 -5.30 -8.92
N THR A 62 0.54 -3.98 -8.84
CA THR A 62 1.27 -3.21 -9.86
C THR A 62 2.35 -2.34 -9.25
N PRO A 63 3.47 -2.07 -9.96
CA PRO A 63 4.46 -1.11 -9.49
C PRO A 63 3.84 0.27 -9.30
N LEU A 64 4.08 0.89 -8.15
CA LEU A 64 3.69 2.28 -7.93
C LEU A 64 4.62 3.18 -8.74
N LEU A 65 4.04 3.97 -9.63
CA LEU A 65 4.78 4.86 -10.51
C LEU A 65 4.91 6.26 -9.90
N ASP A 66 6.02 6.93 -10.17
CA ASP A 66 6.22 8.33 -9.85
C ASP A 66 5.54 9.26 -10.88
N GLU A 67 5.69 10.57 -10.70
CA GLU A 67 5.18 11.59 -11.61
C GLU A 67 5.73 11.50 -13.06
N ARG A 68 6.81 10.73 -13.27
CA ARG A 68 7.44 10.51 -14.58
C ARG A 68 7.03 9.17 -15.20
N GLY A 69 6.19 8.39 -14.52
CA GLY A 69 5.78 7.05 -14.95
C GLY A 69 6.81 5.95 -14.64
N GLU A 70 7.78 6.22 -13.77
CA GLU A 70 8.84 5.27 -13.40
C GLU A 70 8.54 4.58 -12.08
N PRO A 71 8.86 3.28 -11.91
CA PRO A 71 8.68 2.58 -10.64
C PRO A 71 9.38 3.28 -9.48
N THR A 72 8.62 3.59 -8.42
CA THR A 72 9.16 4.33 -7.28
C THR A 72 9.91 3.42 -6.31
N THR A 73 10.92 3.99 -5.66
CA THR A 73 11.66 3.34 -4.57
C THR A 73 11.09 3.71 -3.21
N PHE A 74 11.38 2.91 -2.19
CA PHE A 74 10.99 3.21 -0.82
C PHE A 74 11.45 4.60 -0.36
N ALA A 75 12.72 4.95 -0.61
CA ALA A 75 13.26 6.23 -0.17
C ALA A 75 12.50 7.41 -0.80
N ARG A 76 12.19 7.32 -2.09
CA ARG A 76 11.45 8.37 -2.78
C ARG A 76 10.02 8.45 -2.28
N TRP A 77 9.33 7.32 -2.22
CA TRP A 77 7.97 7.23 -1.68
C TRP A 77 7.89 7.83 -0.27
N TYR A 78 8.81 7.46 0.62
CA TYR A 78 8.81 7.92 2.01
C TYR A 78 9.03 9.43 2.12
N LEU A 79 10.02 9.97 1.39
CA LEU A 79 10.29 11.40 1.41
C LEU A 79 9.15 12.23 0.81
N THR A 80 8.50 11.73 -0.25
CA THR A 80 7.32 12.38 -0.82
C THR A 80 6.15 12.37 0.16
N TRP A 81 5.87 11.23 0.79
CA TRP A 81 4.83 11.14 1.81
C TRP A 81 5.11 12.11 2.97
N LEU A 82 6.35 12.15 3.46
CA LEU A 82 6.76 13.02 4.56
C LEU A 82 6.56 14.50 4.21
N ASP A 83 7.04 14.94 3.04
CA ASP A 83 6.87 16.33 2.58
C ASP A 83 5.39 16.72 2.46
N VAL A 84 4.55 15.84 1.93
CA VAL A 84 3.10 16.09 1.84
C VAL A 84 2.47 16.19 3.22
N SER A 85 2.81 15.27 4.13
CA SER A 85 2.28 15.28 5.51
C SER A 85 2.69 16.54 6.27
N GLU A 86 3.95 16.96 6.17
CA GLU A 86 4.44 18.18 6.82
C GLU A 86 3.70 19.44 6.32
N ARG A 87 3.48 19.55 5.01
CA ARG A 87 2.73 20.67 4.42
C ARG A 87 1.27 20.71 4.88
N GLN A 88 0.62 19.55 4.96
CA GLN A 88 -0.76 19.46 5.45
C GLN A 88 -0.88 19.92 6.91
N HIS A 89 0.06 19.52 7.77
CA HIS A 89 0.10 19.97 9.16
C HIS A 89 0.34 21.48 9.30
N GLN A 90 1.19 22.07 8.46
CA GLN A 90 1.44 23.51 8.44
C GLN A 90 0.19 24.31 7.99
N GLN A 91 -0.59 23.77 7.05
CA GLN A 91 -1.82 24.42 6.56
C GLN A 91 -3.00 24.28 7.53
N ALA A 92 -3.05 23.19 8.30
CA ALA A 92 -4.09 22.93 9.31
C ALA A 92 -3.89 23.71 10.62
N SER A 93 -2.82 24.50 10.74
CA SER A 93 -2.56 25.39 11.88
C SER A 93 -2.84 26.86 11.51
N PRO A 94 -4.11 27.29 11.34
CA PRO A 94 -4.39 28.71 11.22
C PRO A 94 -4.22 29.38 12.58
N SER A 95 -3.56 30.54 12.56
CA SER A 95 -3.30 31.41 13.71
C SER A 95 -4.56 31.98 14.35
#